data_AF-A0A5E7P5B7-F1
#
_entry.id   AF-A0A5E7P5B7-F1
#
_cell.length_a   1.000
_cell.length_b   1.000
_cell.length_c   1.000
_cell.angle_alpha   90.00
_cell.angle_beta   90.00
_cell.angle_gamma   90.00
#
_symmetry.space_group_name_H-M   'P 1'
#
loop_
_entity.id
_entity.type
_entity.pdbx_description
1 polymer ?
#
loop_
_entity_poly.entity_id
_entity_poly.type
_entity_poly.pdbx_seq_one_letter_code
_entity_poly.pdbx_strand_id
1 'polypeptide(L)'
;MTLRYPQVLLLLCTLTALSPAIAADSVKLDTPVGGWRSGAPEGEGESFRQTVNYPASSVNTPVGQANTARISGEIKAARKDNEPGRLIVNGVSMPLKIDDSGRFDRPFSFPNGSNSVEVRSPDGQQRHRTQFLNTSGGATPAKLRVLLAWDSDGTDLDLHLVTPDGAHIWYGNRTAPNGAALDVDVTTGYGPEIFAMPAPIKGQYLVYVNYYGGGYRGDDEGGDEPVQPLTTAQVTVITEEGTPSEKMETFVVPMRAVGELTLVKSFSYP
;
A
#
# COMPACT_ATOMS: atom_id res chain seq x y z
N MET A 1 17.80 -12.48 83.29
CA MET A 1 17.79 -12.84 81.85
C MET A 1 16.64 -12.08 81.20
N THR A 2 16.94 -11.02 80.46
CA THR A 2 15.95 -10.17 79.78
C THR A 2 15.79 -10.65 78.34
N LEU A 3 14.64 -11.26 78.01
CA LEU A 3 14.32 -11.64 76.63
C LEU A 3 13.91 -10.38 75.83
N ARG A 4 14.62 -10.11 74.74
CA ARG A 4 14.27 -9.09 73.75
C ARG A 4 13.42 -9.76 72.66
N TYR A 5 12.19 -9.32 72.47
CA TYR A 5 11.36 -9.70 71.31
C TYR A 5 11.74 -8.81 70.10
N PRO A 6 11.91 -9.36 68.88
CA PRO A 6 12.08 -8.55 67.69
C PRO A 6 10.70 -8.04 67.23
N GLN A 7 10.60 -6.74 66.97
CA GLN A 7 9.45 -6.14 66.31
C GLN A 7 9.48 -6.51 64.83
N VAL A 8 8.53 -7.34 64.39
CA VAL A 8 8.29 -7.60 62.97
C VAL A 8 7.49 -6.42 62.42
N LEU A 9 8.15 -5.58 61.62
CA LEU A 9 7.52 -4.47 60.91
C LEU A 9 6.82 -5.02 59.66
N LEU A 10 5.50 -5.06 59.68
CA LEU A 10 4.68 -5.49 58.55
C LEU A 10 4.61 -4.34 57.53
N LEU A 11 5.37 -4.46 56.44
CA LEU A 11 5.37 -3.48 55.35
C LEU A 11 4.10 -3.68 54.50
N LEU A 12 3.08 -2.85 54.70
CA LEU A 12 1.90 -2.80 53.84
C LEU A 12 2.30 -2.13 52.51
N CYS A 13 2.56 -2.92 51.46
CA CYS A 13 2.69 -2.40 50.11
C CYS A 13 1.32 -1.92 49.61
N THR A 14 1.12 -0.61 49.57
CA THR A 14 0.02 0.02 48.84
C THR A 14 0.24 -0.17 47.34
N LEU A 15 -0.42 -1.16 46.73
CA LEU A 15 -0.55 -1.21 45.28
C LEU A 15 -1.38 0.00 44.84
N THR A 16 -0.72 1.05 44.37
CA THR A 16 -1.37 2.08 43.57
C THR A 16 -1.70 1.45 42.22
N ALA A 17 -2.98 1.16 42.01
CA ALA A 17 -3.49 0.80 40.69
C ALA A 17 -3.39 2.05 39.81
N LEU A 18 -2.26 2.24 39.14
CA LEU A 18 -2.21 3.13 37.99
C LEU A 18 -3.18 2.57 36.95
N SER A 19 -4.28 3.27 36.71
CA SER A 19 -5.11 3.02 35.53
C SER A 19 -4.18 3.06 34.31
N PRO A 20 -4.19 2.06 33.42
CA PRO A 20 -3.47 2.19 32.17
C PRO A 20 -4.04 3.41 31.48
N ALA A 21 -3.20 4.44 31.30
CA ALA A 21 -3.52 5.51 30.38
C ALA A 21 -3.75 4.83 29.02
N ILE A 22 -5.00 4.78 28.58
CA ILE A 22 -5.32 4.42 27.21
C ILE A 22 -4.66 5.51 26.38
N ALA A 23 -3.50 5.21 25.79
CA ALA A 23 -2.89 6.08 24.81
C ALA A 23 -3.98 6.36 23.76
N ALA A 24 -4.31 7.64 23.56
CA ALA A 24 -5.28 8.01 22.53
C ALA A 24 -4.78 7.42 21.20
N ASP A 25 -5.67 6.72 20.48
CA ASP A 25 -5.36 6.16 19.16
C ASP A 25 -4.85 7.31 18.28
N SER A 26 -3.56 7.28 18.01
CA SER A 26 -2.85 8.33 17.31
C SER A 26 -2.93 8.13 15.81
N VAL A 27 -3.13 6.89 15.36
CA VAL A 27 -3.50 6.57 13.98
C VAL A 27 -5.02 6.54 13.88
N LYS A 28 -5.57 7.41 13.04
CA LYS A 28 -6.99 7.48 12.68
C LYS A 28 -7.15 7.03 11.23
N LEU A 29 -8.08 6.11 10.98
CA LEU A 29 -8.47 5.69 9.65
C LEU A 29 -9.86 6.25 9.34
N ASP A 30 -9.95 7.15 8.37
CA ASP A 30 -11.24 7.72 7.91
C ASP A 30 -11.91 6.79 6.90
N THR A 31 -11.14 6.18 6.01
CA THR A 31 -11.57 5.11 5.12
C THR A 31 -10.49 4.04 4.98
N PRO A 32 -10.85 2.76 4.81
CA PRO A 32 -12.20 2.19 4.91
C PRO A 32 -12.78 2.23 6.33
N VAL A 33 -14.10 2.35 6.45
CA VAL A 33 -14.80 2.10 7.73
C VAL A 33 -15.13 0.61 7.85
N GLY A 34 -15.20 0.12 9.09
CA GLY A 34 -15.53 -1.27 9.35
C GLY A 34 -16.97 -1.63 8.99
N GLY A 35 -17.24 -2.92 8.79
CA GLY A 35 -18.57 -3.44 8.51
C GLY A 35 -18.81 -3.80 7.04
N TRP A 36 -20.07 -3.68 6.59
CA TRP A 36 -20.49 -4.04 5.24
C TRP A 36 -20.42 -2.83 4.32
N ARG A 37 -19.79 -3.00 3.15
CA ARG A 37 -19.65 -1.94 2.15
C ARG A 37 -20.24 -2.43 0.84
N SER A 38 -21.35 -1.83 0.42
CA SER A 38 -21.79 -1.91 -0.97
C SER A 38 -21.05 -0.83 -1.77
N GLY A 39 -20.40 -1.21 -2.87
CA GLY A 39 -19.92 -0.22 -3.85
C GLY A 39 -21.06 0.71 -4.29
N ALA A 40 -20.74 1.89 -4.81
CA ALA A 40 -21.76 2.71 -5.46
C ALA A 40 -22.40 1.90 -6.60
N PRO A 41 -23.72 2.04 -6.88
CA PRO A 41 -24.32 1.45 -8.07
C PRO A 41 -23.48 1.80 -9.30
N GLU A 42 -23.08 0.80 -10.08
CA GLU A 42 -22.23 0.97 -11.29
C GLU A 42 -20.84 1.62 -11.07
N GLY A 43 -20.35 1.69 -9.82
CA GLY A 43 -19.06 2.32 -9.53
C GLY A 43 -19.07 3.84 -9.66
N GLU A 44 -20.24 4.49 -9.53
CA GLU A 44 -20.34 5.96 -9.55
C GLU A 44 -19.35 6.61 -8.56
N GLY A 45 -18.41 7.41 -9.09
CA GLY A 45 -17.37 8.09 -8.34
C GLY A 45 -16.11 7.26 -8.04
N GLU A 46 -16.06 5.97 -8.35
CA GLU A 46 -14.87 5.13 -8.21
C GLU A 46 -13.91 5.36 -9.38
N SER A 47 -13.06 6.39 -9.28
CA SER A 47 -12.02 6.66 -10.29
C SER A 47 -10.73 5.96 -9.89
N PHE A 48 -10.43 4.83 -10.51
CA PHE A 48 -9.14 4.17 -10.30
C PHE A 48 -8.02 4.80 -11.16
N ARG A 49 -8.37 5.78 -12.02
CA ARG A 49 -7.45 6.51 -12.90
C ARG A 49 -7.06 7.88 -12.30
N GLN A 50 -5.77 8.17 -12.18
CA GLN A 50 -5.28 9.53 -11.94
C GLN A 50 -4.96 10.22 -13.28
N THR A 51 -5.31 11.52 -13.40
CA THR A 51 -4.83 12.34 -14.54
C THR A 51 -3.36 12.67 -14.31
N VAL A 52 -2.51 12.23 -15.24
CA VAL A 52 -1.05 12.42 -15.16
C VAL A 52 -0.71 13.82 -15.66
N ASN A 53 -0.18 14.67 -14.78
CA ASN A 53 0.42 15.96 -15.14
C ASN A 53 1.92 15.90 -14.83
N TYR A 54 2.75 16.19 -15.82
CA TYR A 54 4.21 16.26 -15.64
C TYR A 54 4.66 17.70 -15.36
N PRO A 55 5.63 17.93 -14.46
CA PRO A 55 6.28 16.93 -13.58
C PRO A 55 5.29 16.42 -12.52
N ALA A 56 5.41 15.13 -12.19
CA ALA A 56 4.44 14.43 -11.36
C ALA A 56 4.38 15.04 -9.95
N SER A 57 3.29 15.76 -9.66
CA SER A 57 3.07 16.45 -8.39
C SER A 57 2.23 15.59 -7.46
N SER A 58 2.89 14.95 -6.48
CA SER A 58 2.31 14.25 -5.31
C SER A 58 1.24 13.17 -5.59
N VAL A 59 1.07 12.25 -4.62
CA VAL A 59 -0.04 11.29 -4.64
C VAL A 59 -1.32 12.08 -4.42
N ASN A 60 -2.06 12.37 -5.49
CA ASN A 60 -3.29 13.13 -5.43
C ASN A 60 -4.45 12.21 -5.78
N THR A 61 -5.27 11.88 -4.78
CA THR A 61 -6.57 11.27 -5.00
C THR A 61 -7.44 12.22 -5.85
N PRO A 62 -8.04 11.77 -6.97
CA PRO A 62 -8.89 12.62 -7.80
C PRO A 62 -10.01 13.29 -6.99
N VAL A 63 -10.31 14.56 -7.31
CA VAL A 63 -11.45 15.27 -6.72
C VAL A 63 -12.73 14.48 -7.04
N GLY A 64 -13.47 14.07 -6.00
CA GLY A 64 -14.70 13.29 -6.15
C GLY A 64 -14.54 11.77 -6.08
N GLN A 65 -13.34 11.24 -5.77
CA GLN A 65 -13.13 9.80 -5.57
C GLN A 65 -14.11 9.22 -4.55
N ALA A 66 -14.74 8.08 -4.83
CA ALA A 66 -15.62 7.46 -3.87
C ALA A 66 -14.83 6.98 -2.65
N ASN A 67 -15.41 7.14 -1.44
CA ASN A 67 -14.81 6.63 -0.21
C ASN A 67 -14.60 5.11 -0.23
N THR A 68 -15.32 4.39 -1.11
CA THR A 68 -15.18 2.95 -1.38
C THR A 68 -13.85 2.59 -2.03
N ALA A 69 -13.24 3.49 -2.80
CA ALA A 69 -12.05 3.25 -3.61
C ALA A 69 -10.81 4.05 -3.13
N ARG A 70 -10.72 4.33 -1.81
CA ARG A 70 -9.56 5.00 -1.21
C ARG A 70 -9.29 4.57 0.23
N ILE A 71 -8.04 4.73 0.64
CA ILE A 71 -7.55 4.57 2.01
C ILE A 71 -7.10 5.96 2.48
N SER A 72 -7.75 6.47 3.53
CA SER A 72 -7.50 7.83 4.02
C SER A 72 -7.54 7.91 5.53
N GLY A 73 -6.85 8.90 6.09
CA GLY A 73 -6.79 9.12 7.53
C GLY A 73 -5.66 10.04 7.95
N GLU A 74 -5.29 9.94 9.22
CA GLU A 74 -4.31 10.81 9.87
C GLU A 74 -3.48 10.04 10.90
N ILE A 75 -2.20 10.36 11.02
CA ILE A 75 -1.32 9.91 12.10
C ILE A 75 -0.91 11.14 12.93
N LYS A 76 -1.50 11.27 14.12
CA LYS A 76 -1.18 12.31 15.11
C LYS A 76 0.25 12.10 15.59
N ALA A 77 1.07 13.15 15.45
CA ALA A 77 2.50 13.14 15.73
C ALA A 77 3.36 12.33 14.73
N ALA A 78 2.98 12.31 13.45
CA ALA A 78 3.97 12.04 12.40
C ALA A 78 5.18 12.95 12.65
N ARG A 79 6.34 12.33 12.89
CA ARG A 79 7.59 13.06 13.06
C ARG A 79 7.88 13.81 11.76
N LYS A 80 8.64 14.90 11.86
CA LYS A 80 9.10 15.67 10.68
C LYS A 80 10.27 14.99 9.95
N ASP A 81 10.63 13.77 10.36
CA ASP A 81 11.51 12.95 9.53
C ASP A 81 10.67 12.44 8.36
N ASN A 82 11.17 12.53 7.14
CA ASN A 82 10.45 12.10 5.93
C ASN A 82 10.33 10.55 5.84
N GLU A 83 10.32 9.85 6.98
CA GLU A 83 10.18 8.41 7.01
C GLU A 83 8.73 8.02 6.70
N PRO A 84 8.49 7.09 5.76
CA PRO A 84 7.14 6.67 5.44
C PRO A 84 6.54 5.82 6.57
N GLY A 85 5.24 5.98 6.76
CA GLY A 85 4.45 5.01 7.52
C GLY A 85 4.39 3.66 6.80
N ARG A 86 3.59 2.73 7.34
CA ARG A 86 3.27 1.48 6.65
C ARG A 86 1.77 1.36 6.43
N LEU A 87 1.40 0.96 5.22
CA LEU A 87 0.06 0.54 4.88
C LEU A 87 0.09 -0.95 4.58
N ILE A 88 -0.77 -1.72 5.25
CA ILE A 88 -0.89 -3.16 5.08
C ILE A 88 -2.31 -3.47 4.64
N VAL A 89 -2.49 -4.01 3.43
CA VAL A 89 -3.80 -4.40 2.90
C VAL A 89 -3.79 -5.90 2.67
N ASN A 90 -4.68 -6.63 3.36
CA ASN A 90 -4.77 -8.10 3.27
C ASN A 90 -3.41 -8.82 3.44
N GLY A 91 -2.54 -8.27 4.30
CA GLY A 91 -1.19 -8.80 4.53
C GLY A 91 -0.10 -8.23 3.61
N VAL A 92 -0.46 -7.56 2.51
CA VAL A 92 0.50 -6.87 1.62
C VAL A 92 0.94 -5.56 2.26
N SER A 93 2.18 -5.49 2.74
CA SER A 93 2.77 -4.29 3.33
C SER A 93 3.43 -3.42 2.26
N MET A 94 3.13 -2.13 2.27
CA MET A 94 3.73 -1.11 1.40
C MET A 94 4.05 0.16 2.21
N PRO A 95 5.02 0.98 1.76
CA PRO A 95 5.27 2.27 2.38
C PRO A 95 4.09 3.23 2.18
N LEU A 96 3.81 4.04 3.19
CA LEU A 96 2.72 5.02 3.22
C LEU A 96 3.31 6.43 3.29
N LYS A 97 3.11 7.21 2.23
CA LYS A 97 3.43 8.64 2.27
C LYS A 97 2.45 9.35 3.19
N ILE A 98 2.98 10.18 4.08
CA ILE A 98 2.25 10.99 5.04
C ILE A 98 2.64 12.45 4.79
N ASP A 99 1.68 13.36 4.71
CA ASP A 99 1.95 14.78 4.53
C ASP A 99 2.46 15.45 5.83
N ASP A 100 2.93 16.70 5.72
CA ASP A 100 3.46 17.47 6.86
C ASP A 100 2.43 17.68 7.99
N SER A 101 1.14 17.48 7.71
CA SER A 101 0.06 17.56 8.70
C SER A 101 -0.34 16.20 9.28
N GLY A 102 0.36 15.13 8.90
CA GLY A 102 0.09 13.77 9.35
C GLY A 102 -0.99 13.04 8.54
N ARG A 103 -1.53 13.63 7.46
CA ARG A 103 -2.60 13.01 6.68
C ARG A 103 -2.07 12.12 5.57
N PHE A 104 -2.88 11.13 5.21
CA PHE A 104 -2.68 10.30 4.03
C PHE A 104 -4.02 10.10 3.31
N ASP A 105 -3.98 10.05 1.98
CA ASP A 105 -5.11 9.71 1.13
C ASP A 105 -4.56 9.02 -0.12
N ARG A 106 -5.02 7.80 -0.40
CA ARG A 106 -4.54 7.00 -1.53
C ARG A 106 -5.68 6.24 -2.20
N PRO A 107 -5.78 6.23 -3.53
CA PRO A 107 -6.69 5.33 -4.23
C PRO A 107 -6.28 3.87 -3.97
N PHE A 108 -7.27 2.98 -3.84
CA PHE A 108 -7.03 1.56 -3.71
C PHE A 108 -8.20 0.74 -4.26
N SER A 109 -7.89 -0.30 -5.04
CA SER A 109 -8.88 -1.25 -5.58
C SER A 109 -9.02 -2.45 -4.65
N PHE A 110 -10.05 -2.43 -3.79
CA PHE A 110 -10.30 -3.55 -2.87
C PHE A 110 -10.91 -4.75 -3.60
N PRO A 111 -10.42 -5.98 -3.34
CA PRO A 111 -11.08 -7.18 -3.83
C PRO A 111 -12.46 -7.34 -3.19
N ASN A 112 -13.32 -8.13 -3.83
CA ASN A 112 -14.58 -8.56 -3.22
C ASN A 112 -14.33 -9.50 -2.05
N GLY A 113 -15.25 -9.49 -1.08
CA GLY A 113 -15.16 -10.31 0.11
C GLY A 113 -14.46 -9.62 1.27
N SER A 114 -13.86 -10.43 2.15
CA SER A 114 -13.32 -9.96 3.43
C SER A 114 -12.00 -9.23 3.21
N ASN A 115 -11.89 -8.03 3.79
CA ASN A 115 -10.74 -7.17 3.65
C ASN A 115 -10.26 -6.66 5.01
N SER A 116 -8.96 -6.45 5.11
CA SER A 116 -8.31 -5.80 6.25
C SER A 116 -7.34 -4.73 5.77
N VAL A 117 -7.43 -3.55 6.40
CA VAL A 117 -6.49 -2.46 6.21
C VAL A 117 -5.89 -2.12 7.56
N GLU A 118 -4.56 -2.09 7.62
CA GLU A 118 -3.82 -1.61 8.79
C GLU A 118 -2.87 -0.50 8.38
N VAL A 119 -2.86 0.57 9.16
CA VAL A 119 -1.89 1.66 9.05
C VAL A 119 -1.01 1.65 10.29
N ARG A 120 0.30 1.84 10.10
CA ARG A 120 1.28 2.01 11.18
C ARG A 120 2.04 3.32 11.03
N SER A 121 2.37 3.93 12.16
CA SER A 121 3.30 5.07 12.22
C SER A 121 4.69 4.69 11.69
N PRO A 122 5.51 5.66 11.26
CA PRO A 122 6.88 5.41 10.78
C PRO A 122 7.74 4.60 11.77
N ASP A 123 7.64 4.90 13.07
CA ASP A 123 8.34 4.18 14.15
C ASP A 123 7.75 2.79 14.50
N GLY A 124 6.64 2.43 13.84
CA GLY A 124 5.91 1.18 14.03
C GLY A 124 5.22 1.01 15.38
N GLN A 125 5.27 2.01 16.27
CA GLN A 125 4.72 1.91 17.63
C GLN A 125 3.21 2.05 17.65
N GLN A 126 2.66 2.85 16.74
CA GLN A 126 1.24 3.16 16.67
C GLN A 126 0.64 2.45 15.46
N ARG A 127 -0.56 1.89 15.63
CA ARG A 127 -1.25 1.20 14.53
C ARG A 127 -2.75 1.25 14.71
N HIS A 128 -3.46 1.29 13.60
CA HIS A 128 -4.91 1.11 13.55
C HIS A 128 -5.24 0.09 12.46
N ARG A 129 -6.12 -0.87 12.77
CA ARG A 129 -6.59 -1.88 11.81
C ARG A 129 -8.11 -1.82 11.72
N THR A 130 -8.61 -1.83 10.49
CA THR A 130 -10.03 -1.93 10.19
C THR A 130 -10.27 -3.15 9.31
N GLN A 131 -11.35 -3.87 9.61
CA GLN A 131 -11.83 -5.00 8.81
C GLN A 131 -13.22 -4.68 8.27
N PHE A 132 -13.47 -5.04 7.02
CA PHE A 132 -14.73 -4.81 6.36
C PHE A 132 -14.98 -5.88 5.30
N LEU A 133 -16.24 -6.04 4.95
CA LEU A 133 -16.66 -6.89 3.85
C LEU A 133 -17.01 -6.00 2.66
N ASN A 134 -16.31 -6.18 1.56
CA ASN A 134 -16.56 -5.49 0.31
C ASN A 134 -17.52 -6.32 -0.55
N THR A 135 -18.73 -5.84 -0.73
CA THR A 135 -19.71 -6.40 -1.64
C THR A 135 -19.86 -5.41 -2.79
N SER A 136 -18.87 -5.36 -3.68
CA SER A 136 -18.98 -4.44 -4.82
C SER A 136 -20.19 -4.83 -5.66
N GLY A 137 -21.08 -3.86 -5.91
CA GLY A 137 -22.36 -4.06 -6.56
C GLY A 137 -22.23 -4.22 -8.07
N GLY A 138 -21.50 -5.26 -8.53
CA GLY A 138 -21.44 -5.65 -9.94
C GLY A 138 -20.03 -5.85 -10.54
N ALA A 139 -18.96 -5.45 -9.87
CA ALA A 139 -17.60 -5.67 -10.38
C ALA A 139 -17.18 -7.14 -10.20
N THR A 140 -16.66 -7.76 -11.26
CA THR A 140 -16.15 -9.15 -11.18
C THR A 140 -14.86 -9.14 -10.36
N PRO A 141 -14.76 -9.94 -9.27
CA PRO A 141 -13.55 -10.02 -8.48
C PRO A 141 -12.32 -10.36 -9.33
N ALA A 142 -11.20 -9.69 -9.07
CA ALA A 142 -9.91 -10.09 -9.63
C ALA A 142 -9.56 -11.50 -9.14
N LYS A 143 -8.96 -12.31 -10.01
CA LYS A 143 -8.34 -13.59 -9.63
C LYS A 143 -6.82 -13.51 -9.68
N LEU A 144 -6.28 -12.77 -10.65
CA LEU A 144 -4.88 -12.41 -10.69
C LEU A 144 -4.75 -10.94 -10.32
N ARG A 145 -3.88 -10.65 -9.36
CA ARG A 145 -3.50 -9.29 -8.99
C ARG A 145 -1.99 -9.19 -8.87
N VAL A 146 -1.44 -8.08 -9.35
CA VAL A 146 -0.03 -7.74 -9.15
C VAL A 146 0.06 -6.34 -8.58
N LEU A 147 0.73 -6.18 -7.45
CA LEU A 147 0.96 -4.89 -6.81
C LEU A 147 2.44 -4.55 -6.88
N LEU A 148 2.77 -3.34 -7.30
CA LEU A 148 4.11 -2.77 -7.25
C LEU A 148 4.13 -1.61 -6.25
N ALA A 149 5.04 -1.64 -5.28
CA ALA A 149 5.38 -0.51 -4.41
C ALA A 149 6.90 -0.34 -4.38
N TRP A 150 7.42 0.78 -3.88
CA TRP A 150 8.86 0.99 -3.75
C TRP A 150 9.21 1.84 -2.53
N ASP A 151 10.49 1.89 -2.17
CA ASP A 151 10.98 2.49 -0.92
C ASP A 151 11.53 3.92 -1.04
N SER A 152 11.63 4.46 -2.25
CA SER A 152 12.17 5.81 -2.51
C SER A 152 11.09 6.84 -2.86
N ASP A 153 11.00 7.92 -2.08
CA ASP A 153 10.12 9.03 -2.43
C ASP A 153 10.65 9.80 -3.64
N GLY A 154 9.74 10.37 -4.44
CA GLY A 154 10.09 11.12 -5.64
C GLY A 154 10.69 10.27 -6.77
N THR A 155 10.58 8.94 -6.68
CA THR A 155 10.85 8.01 -7.78
C THR A 155 9.55 7.56 -8.43
N ASP A 156 9.62 7.27 -9.72
CA ASP A 156 8.54 6.76 -10.55
C ASP A 156 8.94 5.39 -11.11
N LEU A 157 8.23 4.34 -10.68
CA LEU A 157 8.41 2.98 -11.18
C LEU A 157 7.10 2.49 -11.81
N ASP A 158 7.16 2.07 -13.08
CA ASP A 158 5.99 1.52 -13.78
C ASP A 158 5.93 0.00 -13.70
N LEU A 159 4.74 -0.53 -13.49
CA LEU A 159 4.40 -1.94 -13.63
C LEU A 159 4.10 -2.27 -15.08
N HIS A 160 4.84 -3.23 -15.62
CA HIS A 160 4.67 -3.75 -16.97
C HIS A 160 4.30 -5.23 -16.87
N LEU A 161 3.18 -5.62 -17.48
CA LEU A 161 2.72 -7.01 -17.48
C LEU A 161 2.43 -7.48 -18.90
N VAL A 162 3.00 -8.63 -19.27
CA VAL A 162 2.71 -9.31 -20.53
C VAL A 162 1.88 -10.55 -20.26
N THR A 163 0.70 -10.63 -20.87
CA THR A 163 -0.23 -11.75 -20.75
C THR A 163 0.11 -12.88 -21.75
N PRO A 164 -0.38 -14.11 -21.54
CA PRO A 164 -0.08 -15.26 -22.40
C PRO A 164 -0.43 -15.10 -23.89
N ASP A 165 -1.43 -14.28 -24.21
CA ASP A 165 -1.85 -13.93 -25.57
C ASP A 165 -1.03 -12.77 -26.18
N GLY A 166 -0.02 -12.27 -25.46
CA GLY A 166 0.91 -11.24 -25.91
C GLY A 166 0.45 -9.80 -25.66
N ALA A 167 -0.68 -9.58 -24.96
CA ALA A 167 -1.06 -8.23 -24.59
C ALA A 167 -0.08 -7.66 -23.55
N HIS A 168 0.35 -6.42 -23.77
CA HIS A 168 1.24 -5.70 -22.86
C HIS A 168 0.49 -4.56 -22.17
N ILE A 169 0.36 -4.68 -20.86
CA ILE A 169 -0.29 -3.74 -19.96
C ILE A 169 0.76 -2.91 -19.23
N TRP A 170 0.64 -1.59 -19.32
CA TRP A 170 1.52 -0.57 -18.71
C TRP A 170 0.82 0.79 -18.74
N TYR A 171 1.43 1.86 -18.21
CA TYR A 171 0.78 3.19 -18.12
C TYR A 171 0.20 3.68 -19.45
N GLY A 172 0.87 3.41 -20.58
CA GLY A 172 0.46 3.84 -21.92
C GLY A 172 -0.62 2.97 -22.56
N ASN A 173 -0.83 1.75 -22.06
CA ASN A 173 -1.89 0.83 -22.51
C ASN A 173 -2.45 0.04 -21.32
N ARG A 174 -3.36 0.68 -20.58
CA ARG A 174 -3.81 0.19 -19.27
C ARG A 174 -4.86 -0.93 -19.32
N THR A 175 -5.39 -1.27 -20.47
CA THR A 175 -6.44 -2.32 -20.58
C THR A 175 -6.25 -3.16 -21.83
N ALA A 176 -6.58 -4.45 -21.77
CA ALA A 176 -6.65 -5.32 -22.94
C ALA A 176 -8.01 -6.03 -23.06
N PRO A 177 -8.39 -6.47 -24.28
CA PRO A 177 -9.64 -7.20 -24.53
C PRO A 177 -9.80 -8.49 -23.72
N ASN A 178 -8.70 -9.07 -23.22
CA ASN A 178 -8.70 -10.25 -22.37
C ASN A 178 -9.10 -9.96 -20.91
N GLY A 179 -9.43 -8.70 -20.58
CA GLY A 179 -9.86 -8.29 -19.24
C GLY A 179 -8.72 -7.94 -18.29
N ALA A 180 -7.48 -7.90 -18.78
CA ALA A 180 -6.34 -7.39 -18.04
C ALA A 180 -6.43 -5.86 -17.91
N ALA A 181 -6.22 -5.33 -16.70
CA ALA A 181 -6.29 -3.90 -16.43
C ALA A 181 -5.21 -3.45 -15.43
N LEU A 182 -4.63 -2.28 -15.67
CA LEU A 182 -3.89 -1.49 -14.67
C LEU A 182 -4.93 -0.60 -13.98
N ASP A 183 -5.41 -1.08 -12.83
CA ASP A 183 -6.53 -0.51 -12.08
C ASP A 183 -6.10 0.78 -11.38
N VAL A 184 -5.02 0.74 -10.60
CA VAL A 184 -4.50 1.90 -9.86
C VAL A 184 -3.11 2.21 -10.36
N ASP A 185 -2.89 3.47 -10.73
CA ASP A 185 -1.64 3.98 -11.27
C ASP A 185 -1.27 5.26 -10.51
N VAL A 186 -0.24 5.16 -9.68
CA VAL A 186 0.25 6.24 -8.83
C VAL A 186 1.71 6.51 -9.19
N THR A 187 1.96 7.59 -9.93
CA THR A 187 3.26 7.94 -10.52
C THR A 187 4.24 8.63 -9.55
N THR A 188 3.89 8.72 -8.25
CA THR A 188 4.74 9.40 -7.25
C THR A 188 4.65 8.75 -5.88
N GLY A 189 5.59 9.08 -5.00
CA GLY A 189 5.60 8.54 -3.65
C GLY A 189 6.17 7.13 -3.65
N TYR A 190 5.35 6.14 -3.26
CA TYR A 190 5.78 4.77 -3.00
C TYR A 190 4.87 3.73 -3.67
N GLY A 191 4.20 4.08 -4.79
CA GLY A 191 3.16 3.26 -5.44
C GLY A 191 1.77 3.39 -4.78
N PRO A 192 0.93 2.35 -4.66
CA PRO A 192 1.02 1.14 -5.43
C PRO A 192 0.63 1.41 -6.89
N GLU A 193 1.27 0.70 -7.82
CA GLU A 193 0.61 0.36 -9.07
C GLU A 193 -0.06 -1.01 -8.92
N ILE A 194 -1.31 -1.13 -9.36
CA ILE A 194 -2.12 -2.34 -9.19
C ILE A 194 -2.62 -2.80 -10.55
N PHE A 195 -2.16 -3.98 -10.95
CA PHE A 195 -2.75 -4.76 -12.02
C PHE A 195 -3.83 -5.70 -11.47
N ALA A 196 -4.94 -5.84 -12.18
CA ALA A 196 -5.97 -6.81 -11.89
C ALA A 196 -6.49 -7.51 -13.16
N MET A 197 -6.85 -8.78 -13.01
CA MET A 197 -7.48 -9.57 -14.07
C MET A 197 -8.52 -10.52 -13.45
N PRO A 198 -9.82 -10.30 -13.69
CA PRO A 198 -10.90 -11.16 -13.18
C PRO A 198 -10.92 -12.57 -13.77
N ALA A 199 -10.53 -12.71 -15.04
CA ALA A 199 -10.50 -13.98 -15.75
C ALA A 199 -9.11 -14.24 -16.37
N PRO A 200 -8.10 -14.62 -15.56
CA PRO A 200 -6.76 -14.88 -16.05
C PRO A 200 -6.78 -16.00 -17.10
N ILE A 201 -6.22 -15.69 -18.27
CA ILE A 201 -6.02 -16.69 -19.32
C ILE A 201 -4.87 -17.62 -18.93
N LYS A 202 -4.97 -18.89 -19.34
CA LYS A 202 -3.94 -19.89 -19.05
C LYS A 202 -2.66 -19.62 -19.82
N GLY A 203 -1.52 -19.89 -19.20
CA GLY A 203 -0.21 -19.80 -19.83
C GLY A 203 0.75 -18.84 -19.13
N GLN A 204 1.79 -18.42 -19.85
CA GLN A 204 2.92 -17.68 -19.31
C GLN A 204 2.62 -16.19 -19.16
N TYR A 205 2.74 -15.68 -17.93
CA TYR A 205 2.76 -14.26 -17.62
C TYR A 205 4.20 -13.81 -17.34
N LEU A 206 4.50 -12.57 -17.71
CA LEU A 206 5.76 -11.91 -17.44
C LEU A 206 5.48 -10.59 -16.73
N VAL A 207 6.12 -10.39 -15.58
CA VAL A 207 6.01 -9.19 -14.74
C VAL A 207 7.34 -8.46 -14.76
N TYR A 208 7.30 -7.23 -15.22
CA TYR A 208 8.43 -6.32 -15.32
C TYR A 208 8.18 -5.07 -14.48
N VAL A 209 9.26 -4.44 -14.05
CA VAL A 209 9.26 -3.11 -13.44
C VAL A 209 10.18 -2.22 -14.26
N ASN A 210 9.66 -1.08 -14.70
CA ASN A 210 10.43 -0.05 -15.37
C ASN A 210 10.83 1.02 -14.34
N TYR A 211 12.12 1.33 -14.24
CA TYR A 211 12.55 2.52 -13.50
C TYR A 211 12.39 3.74 -14.40
N TYR A 212 11.22 4.36 -14.41
CA TYR A 212 10.92 5.46 -15.33
C TYR A 212 11.76 6.71 -15.08
N GLY A 213 11.88 7.13 -13.81
CA GLY A 213 12.63 8.34 -13.47
C GLY A 213 12.51 8.78 -12.02
N GLY A 214 13.10 9.94 -11.72
CA GLY A 214 13.14 10.49 -10.36
C GLY A 214 14.20 9.82 -9.48
N GLY A 215 14.13 10.06 -8.17
CA GLY A 215 15.12 9.57 -7.22
C GLY A 215 16.44 10.35 -7.22
N TYR A 216 16.51 11.51 -7.90
CA TYR A 216 17.64 12.44 -7.88
C TYR A 216 17.18 13.82 -7.46
N ARG A 217 18.04 14.54 -6.75
CA ARG A 217 17.85 15.93 -6.34
C ARG A 217 18.99 16.76 -6.94
N GLY A 218 18.62 17.79 -7.68
CA GLY A 218 19.59 18.77 -8.17
C GLY A 218 20.21 19.54 -7.00
N ASP A 219 21.53 19.68 -7.02
CA ASP A 219 22.27 20.59 -6.15
C ASP A 219 22.37 22.00 -6.76
N ASP A 220 22.79 22.98 -5.95
CA ASP A 220 22.90 24.38 -6.36
C ASP A 220 24.04 24.62 -7.40
N GLU A 221 24.89 23.62 -7.65
CA GLU A 221 26.00 23.65 -8.61
C GLU A 221 25.67 22.93 -9.94
N GLY A 222 24.45 22.38 -10.07
CA GLY A 222 23.97 21.69 -11.26
C GLY A 222 24.31 20.20 -11.35
N GLY A 223 24.76 19.59 -10.25
CA GLY A 223 24.90 18.15 -10.08
C GLY A 223 23.57 17.50 -9.68
N ASP A 224 23.34 16.26 -10.12
CA ASP A 224 22.21 15.44 -9.67
C ASP A 224 22.71 14.39 -8.69
N GLU A 225 22.32 14.51 -7.42
CA GLU A 225 22.64 13.53 -6.38
C GLU A 225 21.44 12.61 -6.12
N PRO A 226 21.64 11.29 -6.00
CA PRO A 226 20.53 10.38 -5.70
C PRO A 226 19.95 10.68 -4.31
N VAL A 227 18.62 10.73 -4.21
CA VAL A 227 17.88 10.97 -2.96
C VAL A 227 18.17 9.87 -1.93
N GLN A 228 18.44 8.65 -2.41
CA GLN A 228 18.94 7.56 -1.59
C GLN A 228 19.85 6.64 -2.40
N PRO A 229 20.73 5.84 -1.75
CA PRO A 229 21.73 5.02 -2.45
C PRO A 229 21.15 3.97 -3.41
N LEU A 230 19.95 3.46 -3.14
CA LEU A 230 19.33 2.39 -3.92
C LEU A 230 17.81 2.44 -3.77
N THR A 231 17.09 2.49 -4.89
CA THR A 231 15.64 2.24 -4.92
C THR A 231 15.37 0.75 -4.94
N THR A 232 14.45 0.29 -4.11
CA THR A 232 13.99 -1.09 -4.08
C THR A 232 12.51 -1.17 -4.42
N ALA A 233 12.17 -1.94 -5.44
CA ALA A 233 10.81 -2.30 -5.78
C ALA A 233 10.36 -3.53 -4.95
N GLN A 234 9.10 -3.53 -4.54
CA GLN A 234 8.41 -4.68 -3.98
C GLN A 234 7.23 -5.03 -4.89
N VAL A 235 7.28 -6.21 -5.50
CA VAL A 235 6.22 -6.74 -6.37
C VAL A 235 5.54 -7.90 -5.67
N THR A 236 4.23 -7.81 -5.45
CA THR A 236 3.42 -8.90 -4.90
C THR A 236 2.49 -9.44 -5.98
N VAL A 237 2.63 -10.73 -6.30
CA VAL A 237 1.76 -11.47 -7.22
C VAL A 237 0.79 -12.31 -6.40
N ILE A 238 -0.51 -12.12 -6.62
CA ILE A 238 -1.60 -12.85 -5.96
C ILE A 238 -2.39 -13.60 -7.05
N THR A 239 -2.44 -14.93 -6.97
CA THR A 239 -3.23 -15.78 -7.87
C THR A 239 -4.41 -16.41 -7.14
N GLU A 240 -5.52 -16.61 -7.84
CA GLU A 240 -6.81 -17.07 -7.28
C GLU A 240 -7.24 -16.26 -6.04
N GLU A 241 -7.08 -14.93 -6.13
CA GLU A 241 -7.42 -13.96 -5.06
C GLU A 241 -8.86 -14.18 -4.54
N GLY A 242 -9.00 -14.20 -3.22
CA GLY A 242 -10.29 -14.39 -2.54
C GLY A 242 -10.81 -15.84 -2.52
N THR A 243 -10.02 -16.82 -2.96
CA THR A 243 -10.39 -18.24 -2.94
C THR A 243 -9.53 -19.05 -1.95
N PRO A 244 -9.94 -20.27 -1.57
CA PRO A 244 -9.08 -21.18 -0.79
C PRO A 244 -7.77 -21.58 -1.48
N SER A 245 -7.66 -21.36 -2.79
CA SER A 245 -6.46 -21.62 -3.59
C SER A 245 -5.61 -20.37 -3.78
N GLU A 246 -5.91 -19.27 -3.08
CA GLU A 246 -5.12 -18.06 -3.13
C GLU A 246 -3.64 -18.35 -2.82
N LYS A 247 -2.76 -17.82 -3.67
CA LYS A 247 -1.32 -17.86 -3.46
C LYS A 247 -0.75 -16.46 -3.64
N MET A 248 0.05 -16.04 -2.66
CA MET A 248 0.75 -14.76 -2.65
C MET A 248 2.26 -14.98 -2.68
N GLU A 249 2.95 -14.34 -3.62
CA GLU A 249 4.41 -14.31 -3.73
C GLU A 249 4.88 -12.86 -3.79
N THR A 250 5.80 -12.47 -2.90
CA THR A 250 6.39 -11.12 -2.89
C THR A 250 7.87 -11.19 -3.27
N PHE A 251 8.26 -10.31 -4.19
CA PHE A 251 9.62 -10.17 -4.71
C PHE A 251 10.14 -8.78 -4.35
N VAL A 252 11.35 -8.71 -3.81
CA VAL A 252 12.05 -7.47 -3.50
C VAL A 252 13.20 -7.34 -4.48
N VAL A 253 13.18 -6.29 -5.30
CA VAL A 253 14.06 -6.14 -6.45
C VAL A 253 14.77 -4.78 -6.39
N PRO A 254 16.10 -4.75 -6.28
CA PRO A 254 16.85 -3.50 -6.36
C PRO A 254 16.83 -2.96 -7.79
N MET A 255 16.49 -1.69 -7.94
CA MET A 255 16.47 -0.99 -9.23
C MET A 255 17.83 -0.31 -9.45
N ARG A 256 18.48 -0.53 -10.60
CA ARG A 256 19.88 -0.11 -10.79
C ARG A 256 20.01 1.23 -11.49
N ALA A 257 19.20 1.47 -12.52
CA ALA A 257 19.28 2.69 -13.31
C ALA A 257 17.92 3.14 -13.86
N VAL A 258 17.76 4.45 -14.01
CA VAL A 258 16.64 5.04 -14.73
C VAL A 258 16.65 4.57 -16.19
N GLY A 259 15.47 4.26 -16.72
CA GLY A 259 15.22 3.65 -18.02
C GLY A 259 15.37 2.12 -18.06
N GLU A 260 15.77 1.47 -16.97
CA GLU A 260 15.93 0.02 -16.91
C GLU A 260 14.57 -0.69 -16.78
N LEU A 261 14.29 -1.60 -17.71
CA LEU A 261 13.18 -2.54 -17.63
C LEU A 261 13.66 -3.88 -17.05
N THR A 262 13.28 -4.16 -15.81
CA THR A 262 13.71 -5.35 -15.07
C THR A 262 12.62 -6.42 -15.08
N LEU A 263 12.94 -7.63 -15.55
CA LEU A 263 12.06 -8.79 -15.37
C LEU A 263 12.09 -9.24 -13.91
N VAL A 264 10.96 -9.13 -13.22
CA VAL A 264 10.83 -9.51 -11.81
C VAL A 264 10.40 -10.96 -11.67
N LYS A 265 9.39 -11.38 -12.44
CA LYS A 265 8.84 -12.74 -12.34
C LYS A 265 8.31 -13.20 -13.68
N SER A 266 8.56 -14.46 -13.98
CA SER A 266 7.87 -15.25 -14.98
C SER A 266 7.10 -16.36 -14.25
N PHE A 267 5.80 -16.50 -14.51
CA PHE A 267 4.98 -17.57 -13.93
C PHE A 267 3.88 -18.04 -14.89
N SER A 268 3.52 -19.33 -14.79
CA SER A 268 2.43 -19.89 -15.58
C SER A 268 1.16 -19.93 -14.74
N TYR A 269 0.06 -19.41 -15.30
CA TYR A 269 -1.26 -19.56 -14.72
C TYR A 269 -1.91 -20.87 -15.23
N PRO A 270 -2.41 -21.74 -14.33
CA PRO A 270 -2.87 -23.09 -14.67
C PRO A 270 -4.25 -23.17 -15.35
#